data_AF-A0A6A6J641-F1
#
_entry.id   AF-A0A6A6J641-F1
#
_cell.length_a   1.000
_cell.length_b   1.000
_cell.length_c   1.000
_cell.angle_alpha   90.00
_cell.angle_beta   90.00
_cell.angle_gamma   90.00
#
_symmetry.space_group_name_H-M   'P 1'
#
loop_
_entity.id
_entity.type
_entity.pdbx_description
1 polymer ?
#
loop_
_entity_poly.entity_id
_entity_poly.type
_entity_poly.pdbx_seq_one_letter_code
_entity_poly.pdbx_strand_id
1 'polypeptide(L)'
;MSSAIDTTRLFKGTEAQFPRRWRGDGWYLTATAALIASGRPGLVGPLYSYLISTPSYRTSADRRRLVRRMREAMIKCIILNVRDQDHTFTRKNWKADEANHERGLAVLETLYRDDNAKIWASLGAHEDIPWISTDISYGLFLADHSVLDIAESELVILPAIMCQNLAPSTKWHLRGCLRVGLTREEVESIQQCVERIAAACGKELKGLPRVCEIPDEDI
;
A
#
# COMPACT_ATOMS: atom_id res chain seq x y z
N MET A 1 24.72 2.20 -18.41
CA MET A 1 24.28 0.80 -18.28
C MET A 1 23.87 0.59 -16.82
N SER A 2 22.57 0.51 -16.51
CA SER A 2 22.12 0.14 -15.16
C SER A 2 22.57 -1.30 -14.91
N SER A 3 23.33 -1.56 -13.85
CA SER A 3 23.57 -2.95 -13.43
C SER A 3 22.22 -3.64 -13.24
N ALA A 4 22.11 -4.90 -13.66
CA ALA A 4 20.92 -5.70 -13.38
C ALA A 4 20.69 -5.72 -11.87
N ILE A 5 19.47 -5.41 -11.42
CA ILE A 5 19.12 -5.41 -10.01
C ILE A 5 19.20 -6.85 -9.51
N ASP A 6 20.03 -7.09 -8.47
CA ASP A 6 20.04 -8.36 -7.76
C ASP A 6 18.76 -8.47 -6.91
N THR A 7 17.73 -9.04 -7.52
CA THR A 7 16.40 -9.17 -6.93
C THR A 7 16.41 -10.06 -5.69
N THR A 8 17.24 -11.10 -5.65
CA THR A 8 17.31 -12.00 -4.50
C THR A 8 17.88 -11.29 -3.28
N ARG A 9 18.97 -10.55 -3.45
CA ARG A 9 19.55 -9.75 -2.37
C ARG A 9 18.61 -8.65 -1.91
N LEU A 10 17.93 -7.98 -2.84
CA LEU A 10 16.94 -6.95 -2.54
C LEU A 10 15.81 -7.52 -1.67
N PHE A 11 15.17 -8.60 -2.12
CA PHE A 11 14.01 -9.18 -1.44
C PHE A 11 14.36 -9.75 -0.06
N LYS A 12 15.48 -10.49 0.06
CA LYS A 12 15.97 -10.96 1.38
C LYS A 12 16.24 -9.80 2.34
N GLY A 13 16.85 -8.73 1.84
CA GLY A 13 17.15 -7.55 2.65
C GLY A 13 15.88 -6.83 3.12
N THR A 14 14.90 -6.67 2.23
CA THR A 14 13.60 -6.07 2.55
C THR A 14 12.84 -6.90 3.57
N GLU A 15 12.71 -8.20 3.35
CA GLU A 15 12.03 -9.13 4.27
C GLU A 15 12.67 -9.15 5.66
N ALA A 16 14.01 -9.22 5.72
CA ALA A 16 14.74 -9.27 6.99
C ALA A 16 14.60 -7.97 7.81
N GLN A 17 14.55 -6.82 7.14
CA GLN A 17 14.39 -5.51 7.79
C GLN A 17 12.93 -5.23 8.18
N PHE A 18 11.95 -5.87 7.51
CA PHE A 18 10.53 -5.63 7.77
C PHE A 18 10.13 -5.99 9.21
N PRO A 19 9.16 -5.29 9.83
CA PRO A 19 8.78 -5.54 11.22
C PRO A 19 8.34 -6.98 11.47
N ARG A 20 8.80 -7.57 12.58
CA ARG A 20 8.59 -8.99 12.91
C ARG A 20 7.11 -9.38 12.87
N ARG A 21 6.21 -8.54 13.39
CA ARG A 21 4.76 -8.77 13.43
C ARG A 21 4.17 -9.00 12.04
N TRP A 22 4.62 -8.23 11.06
CA TRP A 22 4.07 -8.22 9.70
C TRP A 22 4.94 -8.97 8.68
N ARG A 23 6.08 -9.52 9.10
CA ARG A 23 7.03 -10.18 8.20
C ARG A 23 6.48 -11.42 7.52
N GLY A 24 5.52 -12.13 8.12
CA GLY A 24 4.90 -13.28 7.46
C GLY A 24 4.10 -12.90 6.21
N ASP A 25 3.40 -11.76 6.26
CA ASP A 25 2.27 -11.48 5.38
C ASP A 25 2.23 -10.07 4.77
N GLY A 26 3.10 -9.15 5.20
CA GLY A 26 3.05 -7.73 4.82
C GLY A 26 4.18 -7.26 3.91
N TRP A 27 5.41 -7.76 4.09
CA TRP A 27 6.59 -7.19 3.42
C TRP A 27 6.51 -7.21 1.89
N TYR A 28 5.92 -8.26 1.33
CA TYR A 28 5.78 -8.40 -0.12
C TYR A 28 4.69 -7.49 -0.70
N LEU A 29 3.72 -7.05 0.10
CA LEU A 29 2.73 -6.05 -0.31
C LEU A 29 3.42 -4.69 -0.48
N THR A 30 4.19 -4.29 0.53
CA THR A 30 5.05 -3.09 0.48
C THR A 30 6.03 -3.16 -0.68
N ALA A 31 6.68 -4.31 -0.88
CA ALA A 31 7.59 -4.48 -2.01
C ALA A 31 6.89 -4.37 -3.36
N THR A 32 5.69 -4.94 -3.52
CA THR A 32 4.91 -4.85 -4.75
C THR A 32 4.56 -3.40 -5.08
N ALA A 33 4.02 -2.65 -4.11
CA ALA A 33 3.66 -1.25 -4.28
C ALA A 33 4.87 -0.37 -4.62
N ALA A 34 5.97 -0.54 -3.87
CA ALA A 34 7.19 0.23 -4.10
C ALA A 34 7.79 -0.03 -5.49
N LEU A 35 7.84 -1.29 -5.93
CA LEU A 35 8.33 -1.63 -7.28
C LEU A 35 7.48 -0.98 -8.39
N ILE A 36 6.16 -0.95 -8.21
CA ILE A 36 5.23 -0.32 -9.16
C ILE A 36 5.44 1.19 -9.20
N ALA A 37 5.33 1.85 -8.05
CA ALA A 37 5.46 3.29 -7.95
C ALA A 37 6.88 3.79 -8.30
N SER A 38 7.89 2.93 -8.19
CA SER A 38 9.25 3.21 -8.68
C SER A 38 9.46 2.99 -10.18
N GLY A 39 8.40 2.69 -10.96
CA GLY A 39 8.50 2.49 -12.41
C GLY A 39 9.17 1.17 -12.80
N ARG A 40 9.19 0.18 -11.90
CA ARG A 40 9.75 -1.17 -12.13
C ARG A 40 8.71 -2.29 -11.96
N PRO A 41 7.50 -2.20 -12.55
CA PRO A 41 6.46 -3.22 -12.39
C PRO A 41 6.89 -4.61 -12.92
N GLY A 42 7.87 -4.68 -13.83
CA GLY A 42 8.45 -5.94 -14.30
C GLY A 42 9.11 -6.78 -13.20
N LEU A 43 9.45 -6.19 -12.05
CA LEU A 43 10.07 -6.89 -10.92
C LEU A 43 9.06 -7.55 -9.96
N VAL A 44 7.76 -7.30 -10.11
CA VAL A 44 6.70 -7.97 -9.33
C VAL A 44 6.66 -9.48 -9.64
N GLY A 45 6.91 -9.85 -10.90
CA GLY A 45 7.03 -11.26 -11.30
C GLY A 45 8.18 -11.98 -10.58
N PRO A 46 9.42 -11.47 -10.63
CA PRO A 46 10.53 -11.96 -9.82
C PRO A 46 10.24 -12.01 -8.31
N LEU A 47 9.53 -11.04 -7.74
CA LEU A 47 9.12 -11.06 -6.34
C LEU A 47 8.19 -12.26 -6.04
N TYR A 48 7.21 -12.51 -6.90
CA TYR A 48 6.35 -13.69 -6.79
C TYR A 48 7.16 -14.99 -6.88
N SER A 49 8.07 -15.10 -7.87
CA SER A 49 8.95 -16.27 -8.03
C SER A 49 9.81 -16.52 -6.79
N TYR A 50 10.33 -15.45 -6.16
CA TYR A 50 11.05 -15.55 -4.90
C TYR A 50 10.15 -16.09 -3.78
N LEU A 51 8.96 -15.52 -3.58
CA LEU A 51 8.03 -15.95 -2.53
C LEU A 51 7.68 -17.43 -2.65
N ILE A 52 7.30 -17.92 -3.84
CA ILE A 52 6.93 -19.33 -4.01
C ILE A 52 8.10 -20.33 -3.90
N SER A 53 9.35 -19.83 -3.91
CA SER A 53 10.54 -20.64 -3.64
C SER A 53 10.79 -20.85 -2.14
N THR A 54 10.16 -20.03 -1.28
CA THR A 54 10.28 -20.14 0.18
C THR A 54 9.38 -21.24 0.75
N PRO A 55 9.68 -21.77 1.97
CA PRO A 55 8.87 -22.81 2.60
C PRO A 55 7.41 -22.40 2.85
N SER A 56 7.13 -21.10 3.02
CA SER A 56 5.83 -20.56 3.43
C SER A 56 4.73 -20.66 2.37
N TYR A 57 5.05 -20.96 1.11
CA TYR A 57 4.10 -20.94 -0.02
C TYR A 57 4.13 -22.22 -0.86
N ARG A 58 4.32 -23.38 -0.20
CA ARG A 58 4.40 -24.68 -0.87
C ARG A 58 3.04 -25.27 -1.26
N THR A 59 1.98 -24.94 -0.53
CA THR A 59 0.64 -25.50 -0.81
C THR A 59 -0.13 -24.66 -1.84
N SER A 60 -1.09 -25.28 -2.51
CA SER A 60 -1.99 -24.56 -3.43
C SER A 60 -2.86 -23.53 -2.71
N ALA A 61 -3.20 -23.74 -1.43
CA ALA A 61 -3.99 -22.79 -0.65
C ALA A 61 -3.19 -21.51 -0.34
N ASP A 62 -1.94 -21.66 0.09
CA ASP A 62 -1.05 -20.52 0.40
C ASP A 62 -0.76 -19.70 -0.86
N ARG A 63 -0.52 -20.36 -2.00
CA ARG A 63 -0.31 -19.68 -3.28
C ARG A 63 -1.54 -18.89 -3.74
N ARG A 64 -2.74 -19.46 -3.61
CA ARG A 64 -3.98 -18.73 -3.92
C ARG A 64 -4.15 -17.49 -3.03
N ARG A 65 -3.89 -17.62 -1.72
CA ARG A 65 -3.93 -16.49 -0.79
C ARG A 65 -2.90 -15.41 -1.17
N LEU A 66 -1.66 -15.81 -1.45
CA LEU A 66 -0.58 -14.91 -1.86
C LEU A 66 -0.94 -14.13 -3.14
N VAL A 67 -1.38 -14.83 -4.18
CA VAL A 67 -1.75 -14.22 -5.48
C VAL A 67 -2.89 -13.23 -5.30
N ARG A 68 -3.91 -13.56 -4.50
CA ARG A 68 -5.02 -12.65 -4.20
C ARG A 68 -4.53 -11.37 -3.52
N ARG A 69 -3.67 -11.50 -2.53
CA ARG A 69 -3.13 -10.35 -1.78
C ARG A 69 -2.22 -9.48 -2.65
N MET A 70 -1.34 -10.08 -3.45
CA MET A 70 -0.50 -9.32 -4.41
C MET A 70 -1.35 -8.64 -5.48
N ARG A 71 -2.35 -9.33 -6.05
CA ARG A 71 -3.29 -8.74 -7.01
C ARG A 71 -4.02 -7.54 -6.43
N GLU A 72 -4.45 -7.63 -5.18
CA GLU A 72 -5.12 -6.51 -4.52
C GLU A 72 -4.17 -5.31 -4.34
N ALA A 73 -2.92 -5.54 -3.90
CA ALA A 73 -1.91 -4.48 -3.83
C ALA A 73 -1.68 -3.81 -5.19
N MET A 74 -1.69 -4.60 -6.27
CA MET A 74 -1.54 -4.13 -7.64
C MET A 74 -2.73 -3.31 -8.15
N ILE A 75 -3.96 -3.75 -7.85
CA ILE A 75 -5.19 -3.00 -8.14
C ILE A 75 -5.17 -1.66 -7.41
N LYS A 76 -4.79 -1.66 -6.14
CA LYS A 76 -4.63 -0.43 -5.33
C LYS A 76 -3.52 0.50 -5.88
N CYS A 77 -2.58 -0.02 -6.65
CA CYS A 77 -1.53 0.77 -7.34
C CYS A 77 -1.86 1.09 -8.81
N ILE A 78 -3.02 0.67 -9.33
CA ILE A 78 -3.44 0.80 -10.74
C ILE A 78 -2.38 0.30 -11.75
N ILE A 79 -1.83 -0.91 -11.55
CA ILE A 79 -1.13 -1.69 -12.61
C ILE A 79 -1.46 -3.18 -12.46
N LEU A 80 -1.91 -3.85 -13.53
CA LEU A 80 -2.20 -5.29 -13.56
C LEU A 80 -1.08 -6.07 -14.27
N ASN A 81 -0.34 -6.90 -13.54
CA ASN A 81 0.68 -7.83 -14.06
C ASN A 81 0.70 -9.09 -13.18
N VAL A 82 -0.41 -9.83 -13.22
CA VAL A 82 -0.64 -11.01 -12.38
C VAL A 82 -0.23 -12.25 -13.18
N ARG A 83 0.72 -13.04 -12.66
CA ARG A 83 1.25 -14.23 -13.37
C ARG A 83 0.48 -15.51 -13.12
N ASP A 84 -0.36 -15.56 -12.09
CA ASP A 84 -1.08 -16.75 -11.64
C ASP A 84 -2.60 -16.52 -11.61
N GLN A 85 -3.37 -17.58 -11.85
CA GLN A 85 -4.81 -17.47 -12.10
C GLN A 85 -5.61 -17.61 -10.79
N ASP A 86 -6.51 -16.66 -10.55
CA ASP A 86 -7.59 -16.78 -9.55
C ASP A 86 -8.86 -16.32 -10.27
N HIS A 87 -9.78 -17.26 -10.48
CA HIS A 87 -11.04 -17.07 -11.22
C HIS A 87 -12.15 -16.47 -10.35
N THR A 88 -11.87 -16.15 -9.08
CA THR A 88 -12.81 -15.41 -8.23
C THR A 88 -12.82 -13.92 -8.61
N PHE A 89 -13.99 -13.29 -8.49
CA PHE A 89 -14.17 -11.86 -8.72
C PHE A 89 -14.68 -11.20 -7.44
N THR A 90 -13.76 -10.61 -6.68
CA THR A 90 -14.05 -10.02 -5.37
C THR A 90 -14.98 -8.81 -5.44
N ARG A 91 -14.97 -8.10 -6.58
CA ARG A 91 -15.82 -6.91 -6.81
C ARG A 91 -17.06 -7.21 -7.66
N LYS A 92 -17.44 -8.48 -7.86
CA LYS A 92 -18.58 -8.88 -8.71
C LYS A 92 -19.89 -8.18 -8.34
N ASN A 93 -20.08 -7.93 -7.06
CA ASN A 93 -21.30 -7.32 -6.53
C ASN A 93 -21.07 -5.88 -6.06
N TRP A 94 -19.94 -5.27 -6.39
CA TRP A 94 -19.69 -3.87 -6.06
C TRP A 94 -20.66 -2.96 -6.82
N LYS A 95 -21.14 -1.92 -6.15
CA LYS A 95 -22.02 -0.89 -6.70
C LYS A 95 -21.60 0.46 -6.11
N ALA A 96 -21.72 1.51 -6.90
CA ALA A 96 -21.69 2.88 -6.40
C ALA A 96 -23.06 3.21 -5.78
N ASP A 97 -23.29 2.71 -4.56
CA ASP A 97 -24.50 2.92 -3.78
C ASP A 97 -24.19 3.54 -2.40
N GLU A 98 -25.23 3.84 -1.62
CA GLU A 98 -25.06 4.49 -0.31
C GLU A 98 -24.12 3.70 0.62
N ALA A 99 -24.24 2.37 0.65
CA ALA A 99 -23.39 1.53 1.48
C ALA A 99 -21.90 1.59 1.05
N ASN A 100 -21.63 1.83 -0.24
CA ASN A 100 -20.29 2.10 -0.73
C ASN A 100 -19.77 3.46 -0.29
N HIS A 101 -20.59 4.50 -0.41
CA HIS A 101 -20.27 5.83 0.05
C HIS A 101 -19.95 5.85 1.55
N GLU A 102 -20.81 5.27 2.38
CA GLU A 102 -20.63 5.18 3.83
C GLU A 102 -19.34 4.47 4.23
N ARG A 103 -19.01 3.34 3.57
CA ARG A 103 -17.73 2.64 3.81
C ARG A 103 -16.53 3.50 3.45
N GLY A 104 -16.57 4.16 2.29
CA GLY A 104 -15.50 5.04 1.84
C GLY A 104 -15.28 6.19 2.82
N LEU A 105 -16.37 6.83 3.24
CA LEU A 105 -16.37 7.91 4.22
C LEU A 105 -15.84 7.46 5.58
N ALA A 106 -16.29 6.31 6.10
CA ALA A 106 -15.83 5.79 7.40
C ALA A 106 -14.32 5.54 7.43
N VAL A 107 -13.74 5.05 6.32
CA VAL A 107 -12.28 4.88 6.21
C VAL A 107 -11.57 6.22 6.12
N LEU A 108 -12.09 7.16 5.33
CA LEU A 108 -11.58 8.54 5.27
C LEU A 108 -11.58 9.21 6.65
N GLU A 109 -12.64 9.06 7.43
CA GLU A 109 -12.76 9.60 8.79
C GLU A 109 -11.76 8.95 9.74
N THR A 110 -11.57 7.64 9.64
CA THR A 110 -10.57 6.92 10.43
C THR A 110 -9.16 7.42 10.12
N LEU A 111 -8.83 7.60 8.84
CA LEU A 111 -7.48 7.94 8.41
C LEU A 111 -7.14 9.42 8.56
N TYR A 112 -8.10 10.33 8.37
CA TYR A 112 -7.83 11.77 8.30
C TYR A 112 -8.46 12.58 9.44
N ARG A 113 -9.53 12.10 10.08
CA ARG A 113 -10.25 12.83 11.15
C ARG A 113 -10.52 14.30 10.77
N ASP A 114 -10.09 15.25 11.61
CA ASP A 114 -10.30 16.69 11.44
C ASP A 114 -9.63 17.27 10.18
N ASP A 115 -8.66 16.57 9.59
CA ASP A 115 -8.05 16.99 8.32
C ASP A 115 -9.03 16.87 7.14
N ASN A 116 -10.05 16.00 7.23
CA ASN A 116 -11.03 15.84 6.14
C ASN A 116 -11.73 17.16 5.83
N ALA A 117 -12.18 17.91 6.84
CA ALA A 117 -12.87 19.18 6.62
C ALA A 117 -12.01 20.19 5.84
N LYS A 118 -10.70 20.24 6.14
CA LYS A 118 -9.75 21.11 5.43
C LYS A 118 -9.49 20.62 4.01
N ILE A 119 -9.33 19.32 3.82
CA ILE A 119 -9.15 18.70 2.50
C ILE A 119 -10.38 18.97 1.63
N TRP A 120 -11.59 18.71 2.14
CA TRP A 120 -12.83 18.98 1.44
C TRP A 120 -13.03 20.45 1.11
N ALA A 121 -12.74 21.36 2.05
CA ALA A 121 -12.81 22.79 1.78
C ALA A 121 -11.85 23.22 0.65
N SER A 122 -10.64 22.63 0.60
CA SER A 122 -9.66 22.92 -0.45
C SER A 122 -10.04 22.35 -1.83
N LEU A 123 -10.93 21.35 -1.87
CA LEU A 123 -11.35 20.64 -3.08
C LEU A 123 -12.79 20.99 -3.50
N GLY A 124 -13.52 21.77 -2.69
CA GLY A 124 -14.96 22.00 -2.82
C GLY A 124 -15.40 22.75 -4.08
N ALA A 125 -14.48 23.41 -4.80
CA ALA A 125 -14.77 23.99 -6.11
C ALA A 125 -14.86 22.94 -7.25
N HIS A 126 -14.56 21.68 -6.93
CA HIS A 126 -14.53 20.56 -7.87
C HIS A 126 -15.36 19.41 -7.30
N GLU A 127 -16.69 19.48 -7.45
CA GLU A 127 -17.65 18.50 -6.88
C GLU A 127 -17.34 17.03 -7.26
N ASP A 128 -16.72 16.81 -8.42
CA ASP A 128 -16.25 15.49 -8.84
C ASP A 128 -15.19 14.91 -7.90
N ILE A 129 -14.33 15.73 -7.28
CA ILE A 129 -13.22 15.25 -6.46
C ILE A 129 -13.73 14.64 -5.14
N PRO A 130 -14.65 15.28 -4.38
CA PRO A 130 -15.29 14.63 -3.25
C PRO A 130 -16.01 13.32 -3.57
N TRP A 131 -16.76 13.30 -4.67
CA TRP A 131 -17.45 12.09 -5.11
C TRP A 131 -16.47 10.99 -5.53
N ILE A 132 -15.48 11.29 -6.38
CA ILE A 132 -14.44 10.32 -6.76
C ILE A 132 -13.71 9.80 -5.53
N SER A 133 -13.36 10.67 -4.57
CA SER A 133 -12.64 10.25 -3.38
C SER A 133 -13.48 9.29 -2.52
N THR A 134 -14.71 9.66 -2.17
CA THR A 134 -15.59 8.85 -1.31
C THR A 134 -16.09 7.58 -2.01
N ASP A 135 -16.66 7.70 -3.20
CA ASP A 135 -17.35 6.61 -3.88
C ASP A 135 -16.42 5.72 -4.70
N ILE A 136 -15.35 6.27 -5.28
CA ILE A 136 -14.46 5.53 -6.20
C ILE A 136 -13.14 5.18 -5.51
N SER A 137 -12.29 6.14 -5.18
CA SER A 137 -10.98 5.89 -4.58
C SER A 137 -11.13 5.09 -3.28
N TYR A 138 -11.89 5.59 -2.30
CA TYR A 138 -12.12 4.86 -1.05
C TYR A 138 -13.16 3.76 -1.24
N GLY A 139 -14.37 4.09 -1.70
CA GLY A 139 -15.47 3.12 -1.82
C GLY A 139 -15.13 1.85 -2.62
N LEU A 140 -14.47 1.98 -3.78
CA LEU A 140 -14.11 0.83 -4.63
C LEU A 140 -12.72 0.24 -4.34
N PHE A 141 -11.71 1.09 -4.13
CA PHE A 141 -10.31 0.64 -4.07
C PHE A 141 -9.76 0.51 -2.64
N LEU A 142 -9.83 1.57 -1.84
CA LEU A 142 -9.05 1.64 -0.61
C LEU A 142 -9.79 1.12 0.62
N ALA A 143 -11.12 1.25 0.68
CA ALA A 143 -11.97 0.85 1.80
C ALA A 143 -12.58 -0.55 1.67
N ASP A 144 -12.35 -1.25 0.55
CA ASP A 144 -12.69 -2.67 0.45
C ASP A 144 -11.72 -3.48 1.30
N HIS A 145 -12.19 -3.85 2.49
CA HIS A 145 -11.44 -4.64 3.45
C HIS A 145 -11.78 -6.15 3.45
N SER A 146 -12.44 -6.63 2.40
CA SER A 146 -12.78 -8.06 2.26
C SER A 146 -11.56 -8.96 2.05
N VAL A 147 -10.43 -8.40 1.60
CA VAL A 147 -9.18 -9.12 1.30
C VAL A 147 -8.00 -8.62 2.14
N LEU A 148 -7.81 -7.30 2.22
CA LEU A 148 -6.78 -6.65 3.03
C LEU A 148 -7.49 -5.81 4.08
N ASP A 149 -7.18 -5.98 5.36
CA ASP A 149 -7.73 -5.09 6.38
C ASP A 149 -7.22 -3.64 6.23
N ILE A 150 -7.70 -2.74 7.09
CA ILE A 150 -7.35 -1.32 7.01
C ILE A 150 -5.84 -1.06 7.26
N ALA A 151 -5.22 -1.82 8.17
CA ALA A 151 -3.80 -1.72 8.45
C ALA A 151 -2.97 -2.29 7.29
N GLU A 152 -3.37 -3.43 6.75
CA GLU A 152 -2.75 -4.04 5.57
C GLU A 152 -2.88 -3.17 4.32
N SER A 153 -3.96 -2.38 4.22
CA SER A 153 -4.16 -1.42 3.15
C SER A 153 -3.16 -0.27 3.24
N GLU A 154 -2.85 0.23 4.43
CA GLU A 154 -1.81 1.25 4.64
C GLU A 154 -0.40 0.73 4.29
N LEU A 155 -0.12 -0.57 4.47
CA LEU A 155 1.13 -1.20 4.01
C LEU A 155 1.32 -1.19 2.49
N VAL A 156 0.27 -0.89 1.73
CA VAL A 156 0.29 -0.71 0.26
C VAL A 156 0.28 0.78 -0.09
N ILE A 157 -0.60 1.56 0.55
CA ILE A 157 -0.86 2.96 0.20
C ILE A 157 0.34 3.85 0.53
N LEU A 158 0.90 3.74 1.74
CA LEU A 158 2.03 4.56 2.17
C LEU A 158 3.24 4.41 1.23
N PRO A 159 3.71 3.19 0.89
CA PRO A 159 4.76 2.99 -0.12
C PRO A 159 4.45 3.57 -1.50
N ALA A 160 3.21 3.40 -1.98
CA ALA A 160 2.80 3.90 -3.29
C ALA A 160 2.88 5.43 -3.37
N ILE A 161 2.54 6.12 -2.28
CA ILE A 161 2.60 7.58 -2.16
C ILE A 161 4.05 8.05 -1.99
N MET A 162 4.82 7.41 -1.11
CA MET A 162 6.23 7.75 -0.87
C MET A 162 7.06 7.63 -2.14
N CYS A 163 6.90 6.57 -2.93
CA CYS A 163 7.63 6.38 -4.19
C CYS A 163 7.27 7.39 -5.30
N GLN A 164 6.16 8.12 -5.14
CA GLN A 164 5.80 9.28 -5.97
C GLN A 164 6.35 10.61 -5.41
N ASN A 165 7.05 10.57 -4.28
CA ASN A 165 7.64 11.71 -3.58
C ASN A 165 6.61 12.78 -3.16
N LEU A 166 5.40 12.36 -2.79
CA LEU A 166 4.30 13.23 -2.38
C LEU A 166 4.34 13.48 -0.86
N ALA A 167 5.11 14.48 -0.43
CA ALA A 167 5.34 14.76 1.00
C ALA A 167 4.05 15.04 1.81
N PRO A 168 3.07 15.86 1.33
CA PRO A 168 1.84 16.12 2.08
C PRO A 168 1.02 14.84 2.31
N SER A 169 0.81 14.06 1.26
CA SER A 169 0.08 12.79 1.33
C SER A 169 0.81 11.75 2.17
N THR A 170 2.15 11.73 2.12
CA THR A 170 2.97 10.88 3.00
C THR A 170 2.68 11.22 4.45
N LYS A 171 2.67 12.51 4.84
CA LYS A 171 2.35 12.92 6.21
C LYS A 171 0.96 12.44 6.66
N TRP A 172 -0.02 12.47 5.78
CA TRP A 172 -1.36 11.99 6.12
C TRP A 172 -1.39 10.48 6.35
N HIS A 173 -0.73 9.69 5.51
CA HIS A 173 -0.71 8.23 5.67
C HIS A 173 0.22 7.74 6.78
N LEU A 174 1.23 8.53 7.19
CA LEU A 174 1.96 8.24 8.43
C LEU A 174 1.04 8.35 9.66
N ARG A 175 0.17 9.37 9.70
CA ARG A 175 -0.89 9.48 10.72
C ARG A 175 -1.89 8.34 10.62
N GLY A 176 -2.35 8.05 9.40
CA GLY A 176 -3.24 6.92 9.12
C GLY A 176 -2.71 5.59 9.65
N CYS A 177 -1.44 5.25 9.35
CA CYS A 177 -0.76 4.06 9.86
C CYS A 177 -0.83 3.93 11.38
N LEU A 178 -0.53 5.01 12.10
CA LEU A 178 -0.54 5.02 13.57
C LEU A 178 -1.98 4.89 14.11
N ARG A 179 -2.95 5.56 13.48
CA ARG A 179 -4.38 5.49 13.85
C ARG A 179 -4.97 4.09 13.66
N VAL A 180 -4.48 3.33 12.68
CA VAL A 180 -4.90 1.94 12.44
C VAL A 180 -4.07 0.91 13.21
N GLY A 181 -3.25 1.36 14.17
CA GLY A 181 -2.61 0.50 15.17
C GLY A 181 -1.22 0.00 14.83
N LEU A 182 -0.54 0.59 13.84
CA LEU A 182 0.91 0.40 13.67
C LEU A 182 1.67 1.24 14.70
N THR A 183 2.78 0.71 15.20
CA THR A 183 3.70 1.45 16.08
C THR A 183 4.62 2.37 15.28
N ARG A 184 5.18 3.40 15.92
CA ARG A 184 6.15 4.31 15.28
C ARG A 184 7.36 3.54 14.76
N GLU A 185 7.84 2.56 15.51
CA GLU A 185 8.95 1.70 15.10
C GLU A 185 8.61 0.85 13.87
N GLU A 186 7.37 0.34 13.79
CA GLU A 186 6.90 -0.39 12.61
C GLU A 186 6.84 0.50 11.37
N VAL A 187 6.27 1.70 11.50
CA VAL A 187 6.15 2.65 10.38
C VAL A 187 7.54 3.14 9.93
N GLU A 188 8.44 3.45 10.85
CA GLU A 188 9.82 3.86 10.56
C GLU A 188 10.56 2.79 9.76
N SER A 189 10.41 1.52 10.16
CA SER A 189 10.95 0.37 9.45
C SER A 189 10.35 0.22 8.03
N ILE A 190 9.04 0.43 7.88
CA ILE A 190 8.37 0.43 6.58
C ILE A 190 8.94 1.54 5.68
N GLN A 191 9.09 2.76 6.18
CA GLN A 191 9.67 3.87 5.41
C GLN A 191 11.07 3.55 4.90
N GLN A 192 11.93 2.96 5.74
CA GLN A 192 13.28 2.54 5.35
C GLN A 192 13.26 1.42 4.28
N CYS A 193 12.31 0.49 4.35
CA CYS A 193 12.13 -0.52 3.31
C CYS A 193 11.74 0.11 1.97
N VAL A 194 10.86 1.11 1.98
CA VAL A 194 10.47 1.86 0.77
C VAL A 194 11.66 2.58 0.16
N GLU A 195 12.46 3.28 0.98
CA GLU A 195 13.67 3.99 0.54
C GLU A 195 14.70 3.05 -0.09
N ARG A 196 14.92 1.88 0.54
CA ARG A 196 15.81 0.84 0.00
C ARG A 196 15.37 0.37 -1.39
N ILE A 197 14.07 0.14 -1.59
CA ILE A 197 13.52 -0.31 -2.87
C ILE A 197 13.62 0.82 -3.91
N ALA A 198 13.26 2.05 -3.55
CA ALA A 198 13.35 3.20 -4.43
C ALA A 198 14.80 3.41 -4.91
N ALA A 199 15.77 3.38 -3.99
CA ALA A 199 17.19 3.50 -4.29
C ALA A 199 17.67 2.39 -5.23
N ALA A 200 17.30 1.13 -4.98
CA ALA A 200 17.61 0.01 -5.87
C ALA A 200 17.01 0.18 -7.29
N CYS A 201 15.88 0.89 -7.40
CA CYS A 201 15.26 1.21 -8.68
C CYS A 201 15.89 2.44 -9.37
N GLY A 202 16.84 3.12 -8.74
CA GLY A 202 17.46 4.36 -9.22
C GLY A 202 16.63 5.61 -8.95
N LYS A 203 15.66 5.55 -8.02
CA LYS A 203 14.89 6.70 -7.54
C LYS A 203 15.45 7.20 -6.21
N GLU A 204 15.52 8.51 -6.07
CA GLU A 204 15.86 9.19 -4.82
C GLU A 204 14.59 9.81 -4.24
N LEU A 205 14.27 9.50 -2.98
CA LEU A 205 13.15 10.10 -2.26
C LEU A 205 13.69 11.27 -1.42
N LYS A 206 13.16 12.47 -1.61
CA LYS A 206 13.66 13.71 -0.98
C LYS A 206 12.57 14.45 -0.25
N GLY A 207 12.90 14.90 0.97
CA GLY A 207 12.04 15.77 1.76
C GLY A 207 10.73 15.12 2.20
N LEU A 208 10.71 13.78 2.28
CA LEU A 208 9.56 13.07 2.84
C LEU A 208 9.60 13.15 4.37
N PRO A 209 8.45 13.39 5.03
CA PRO A 209 8.39 13.41 6.48
C PRO A 209 8.66 12.02 7.07
N ARG A 210 9.16 11.99 8.31
CA ARG A 210 9.36 10.77 9.09
C ARG A 210 8.25 10.57 10.09
N VAL A 211 7.97 9.31 10.44
CA VAL A 211 6.95 9.01 11.45
C VAL A 211 7.28 9.62 12.81
N CYS A 212 8.57 9.77 13.16
CA CYS A 212 8.97 10.44 14.41
C CYS A 212 8.61 11.93 14.47
N GLU A 213 8.33 12.56 13.32
CA GLU A 213 7.91 13.96 13.21
C GLU A 213 6.40 14.13 13.37
N ILE A 214 5.63 13.03 13.45
CA ILE A 214 4.19 13.08 13.66
C ILE A 214 3.90 13.32 15.15
N PRO A 215 3.24 14.43 15.54
CA PRO A 215 2.91 14.71 16.93
C PRO A 215 1.94 13.67 17.53
N ASP A 216 1.94 13.48 18.86
CA ASP A 216 1.04 12.52 19.51
C ASP A 216 -0.42 13.01 19.51
N GLU A 217 -0.64 14.32 19.53
CA GLU A 217 -1.96 14.95 19.41
C GLU A 217 -2.63 14.72 18.05
N ASP A 218 -1.86 14.28 17.05
CA ASP A 218 -2.35 13.94 15.71
C ASP A 218 -2.81 12.47 15.59
N ILE A 219 -2.72 11.66 16.67
CA ILE A 219 -3.02 10.21 16.70
C ILE A 219 -4.37 9.90 17.35
#